data_AF-A0A543PHF4-F1
#
_entry.id   AF-A0A543PHF4-F1
#
_cell.length_a   1.000
_cell.length_b   1.000
_cell.length_c   1.000
_cell.angle_alpha   90.00
_cell.angle_beta   90.00
_cell.angle_gamma   90.00
#
_symmetry.space_group_name_H-M   'P 1'
#
loop_
_entity.id
_entity.type
_entity.pdbx_description
1 polymer ?
#
loop_
_entity_poly.entity_id
_entity_poly.type
_entity_poly.pdbx_seq_one_letter_code
_entity_poly.pdbx_strand_id
1 'polypeptide(L)'
;MEVALLGTGAADGWPNPWCSCASCTDARRRGEQRRPTSALVDGVLLLDLAPGVPPAGHSLERVHTVLVTHAHPDHCSPFALLWRHWARLPAPLMVVGPAAVLDECRPWLASGDPVVLTEVRPGQSLECGGYRVRVLAADHEVPTVLYDVTGPGGDRLLYATDTGPLPAATVEATRGAQYDLVLLEQTFGDVHDHGTSHLDLATFPDQLARLRAAGAVTAATDVIAVHLSHHNPPAAELDRRLADHGARTVLDGTTLVTRGRTGGPPPRRLRLRSRSVEFRRLGRSGLNISEIAYGNWLTHGGQVEEDAAFACVQAALDAGITTFDTADVYAGTRAEAVLGRALEGRRRSSYELFTKVYWPTGKGRNDRGLSRKHIIESCHASLDRLKTDYVDLYQAHRYDTTVPLEETMTAFADLVRAGKVLYIGVSEWNAEQIAAGAALARELNVALISNQPQYSMLWRVIEPEVVPTSEKEGLSQIVWSPLAQGVLTGKYLPGEQPPADSRGGHAEAGTSMRGFLREDILTAVQGLRPIADDLGLSMAQLAIAWVLQNPNVGAAIIGATRPEQVHDNVKAAGVRLEDGVLQRIDEVLGDVVERDPTKTARG
;
A
#
# COMPACT_ATOMS: atom_id res chain seq x y z
N MET A 1 7.88 -15.82 2.79
CA MET A 1 6.61 -16.47 2.37
C MET A 1 5.44 -15.57 2.76
N GLU A 2 4.44 -15.37 1.90
CA GLU A 2 3.21 -14.60 2.21
C GLU A 2 2.11 -15.54 2.73
N VAL A 3 1.49 -15.24 3.86
CA VAL A 3 0.42 -16.05 4.47
C VAL A 3 -0.80 -15.17 4.74
N ALA A 4 -1.84 -15.29 3.92
CA ALA A 4 -3.10 -14.58 4.10
C ALA A 4 -4.06 -15.41 4.97
N LEU A 5 -4.49 -14.85 6.09
CA LEU A 5 -5.43 -15.50 7.03
C LEU A 5 -6.84 -15.30 6.49
N LEU A 6 -7.41 -16.31 5.84
CA LEU A 6 -8.76 -16.24 5.28
C LEU A 6 -9.82 -16.28 6.38
N GLY A 7 -9.50 -16.93 7.50
CA GLY A 7 -10.26 -16.94 8.73
C GLY A 7 -9.36 -17.21 9.93
N THR A 8 -9.85 -16.88 11.11
CA THR A 8 -9.11 -16.96 12.40
C THR A 8 -9.97 -17.43 13.57
N GLY A 9 -11.23 -17.75 13.32
CA GLY A 9 -12.20 -18.18 14.33
C GLY A 9 -12.29 -19.71 14.45
N ALA A 10 -12.93 -20.14 15.52
CA ALA A 10 -13.35 -21.52 15.76
C ALA A 10 -14.72 -21.81 15.12
N ALA A 11 -15.14 -23.09 15.13
CA ALA A 11 -16.41 -23.57 14.57
C ALA A 11 -17.66 -22.89 15.16
N ASP A 12 -17.62 -22.56 16.46
CA ASP A 12 -18.70 -21.90 17.19
C ASP A 12 -18.80 -20.38 16.91
N GLY A 13 -17.80 -19.84 16.21
CA GLY A 13 -17.72 -18.46 15.75
C GLY A 13 -17.35 -17.44 16.82
N TRP A 14 -16.65 -16.39 16.39
CA TRP A 14 -16.41 -15.20 17.20
C TRP A 14 -16.63 -13.93 16.37
N PRO A 15 -17.67 -13.12 16.67
CA PRO A 15 -18.71 -13.36 17.65
C PRO A 15 -19.69 -14.48 17.24
N ASN A 16 -20.04 -15.35 18.18
CA ASN A 16 -21.21 -16.22 18.06
C ASN A 16 -22.49 -15.33 18.13
N PRO A 17 -23.37 -15.38 17.12
CA PRO A 17 -24.51 -14.46 17.02
C PRO A 17 -25.55 -14.66 18.14
N TRP A 18 -25.62 -15.85 18.72
CA TRP A 18 -26.56 -16.20 19.79
C TRP A 18 -25.96 -16.07 21.19
N CYS A 19 -24.65 -15.83 21.31
CA CYS A 19 -24.01 -15.65 22.60
C CYS A 19 -24.15 -14.22 23.13
N SER A 20 -24.32 -14.08 24.44
CA SER A 20 -24.37 -12.80 25.16
C SER A 20 -23.13 -12.54 26.02
N CYS A 21 -22.05 -13.32 25.88
CA CYS A 21 -20.82 -13.08 26.63
C CYS A 21 -20.22 -11.70 26.31
N ALA A 22 -19.35 -11.20 27.20
CA ALA A 22 -18.71 -9.89 27.05
C ALA A 22 -17.96 -9.78 25.72
N SER A 23 -17.30 -10.86 25.29
CA SER A 23 -16.49 -10.90 24.09
C SER A 23 -17.28 -10.88 22.79
N CYS A 24 -18.38 -11.65 22.68
CA CYS A 24 -19.28 -11.53 21.54
C CYS A 24 -19.96 -10.18 21.47
N THR A 25 -20.27 -9.58 22.63
CA THR A 25 -20.86 -8.25 22.68
C THR A 25 -19.88 -7.19 22.22
N ASP A 26 -18.61 -7.28 22.63
CA ASP A 26 -17.53 -6.41 22.16
C ASP A 26 -17.29 -6.53 20.65
N ALA A 27 -17.08 -7.77 20.16
CA ALA A 27 -16.83 -8.02 18.75
C ALA A 27 -17.99 -7.54 17.85
N ARG A 28 -19.25 -7.76 18.24
CA ARG A 28 -20.42 -7.21 17.51
C ARG A 28 -20.46 -5.69 17.49
N ARG A 29 -20.14 -5.02 18.61
CA ARG A 29 -20.07 -3.55 18.68
C ARG A 29 -19.00 -2.99 17.74
N ARG A 30 -17.91 -3.73 17.55
CA ARG A 30 -16.80 -3.38 16.66
C ARG A 30 -17.03 -3.78 15.21
N GLY A 31 -18.15 -4.47 14.91
CA GLY A 31 -18.44 -5.00 13.58
C GLY A 31 -17.48 -6.10 13.15
N GLU A 32 -16.81 -6.76 14.10
CA GLU A 32 -15.86 -7.84 13.84
C GLU A 32 -16.60 -9.15 13.59
N GLN A 33 -16.14 -9.91 12.59
CA GLN A 33 -16.59 -11.26 12.30
C GLN A 33 -15.39 -12.10 11.90
N ARG A 34 -15.28 -13.30 12.47
CA ARG A 34 -14.23 -14.26 12.15
C ARG A 34 -14.82 -15.51 11.51
N ARG A 35 -14.26 -15.88 10.37
CA ARG A 35 -14.51 -17.13 9.66
C ARG A 35 -13.67 -18.24 10.29
N PRO A 36 -14.05 -19.52 10.09
CA PRO A 36 -13.21 -20.64 10.49
C PRO A 36 -11.78 -20.53 9.98
N THR A 37 -10.85 -21.02 10.79
CA THR A 37 -9.42 -20.84 10.55
C THR A 37 -8.99 -21.49 9.24
N SER A 38 -8.41 -20.67 8.36
CA SER A 38 -7.87 -21.10 7.08
C SER A 38 -6.85 -20.07 6.61
N ALA A 39 -5.82 -20.51 5.91
CA ALA A 39 -4.75 -19.64 5.43
C ALA A 39 -4.35 -19.94 3.98
N LEU A 40 -4.01 -18.90 3.23
CA LEU A 40 -3.53 -18.99 1.86
C LEU A 40 -2.06 -18.60 1.81
N VAL A 41 -1.20 -19.56 1.50
CA VAL A 41 0.25 -19.37 1.41
C VAL A 41 0.64 -19.05 -0.03
N ASP A 42 1.11 -17.82 -0.27
CA ASP A 42 1.58 -17.27 -1.55
C ASP A 42 0.58 -17.39 -2.73
N GLY A 43 -0.69 -17.65 -2.41
CA GLY A 43 -1.73 -17.98 -3.39
C GLY A 43 -1.65 -19.40 -3.94
N VAL A 44 -0.75 -20.24 -3.44
CA VAL A 44 -0.40 -21.57 -4.00
C VAL A 44 -0.88 -22.72 -3.11
N LEU A 45 -0.72 -22.61 -1.80
CA LEU A 45 -1.23 -23.59 -0.83
C LEU A 45 -2.42 -23.00 -0.09
N LEU A 46 -3.53 -23.74 -0.07
CA LEU A 46 -4.66 -23.46 0.81
C LEU A 46 -4.55 -24.39 2.03
N LEU A 47 -4.36 -23.82 3.21
CA LEU A 47 -4.38 -24.52 4.49
C LEU A 47 -5.80 -24.50 5.04
N ASP A 48 -6.37 -25.68 5.18
CA ASP A 48 -7.77 -25.99 5.45
C ASP A 48 -8.76 -25.45 4.42
N LEU A 49 -9.73 -26.29 4.09
CA LEU A 49 -10.83 -26.00 3.17
C LEU A 49 -12.03 -25.48 3.96
N ALA A 50 -11.86 -24.37 4.67
CA ALA A 50 -12.91 -23.77 5.49
C ALA A 50 -14.13 -23.33 4.65
N PRO A 51 -15.35 -23.35 5.22
CA PRO A 51 -16.55 -22.92 4.53
C PRO A 51 -16.56 -21.41 4.31
N GLY A 52 -16.83 -20.99 3.07
CA GLY A 52 -17.09 -19.59 2.71
C GLY A 52 -16.32 -19.10 1.49
N VAL A 53 -16.71 -17.93 1.00
CA VAL A 53 -15.93 -17.22 -0.03
C VAL A 53 -14.76 -16.50 0.65
N PRO A 54 -13.54 -16.52 0.08
CA PRO A 54 -12.41 -15.76 0.58
C PRO A 54 -12.77 -14.29 0.83
N PRO A 55 -12.13 -13.63 1.82
CA PRO A 55 -12.30 -12.20 2.00
C PRO A 55 -11.96 -11.42 0.72
N ALA A 56 -12.58 -10.26 0.53
CA ALA A 56 -12.34 -9.42 -0.64
C ALA A 56 -10.83 -9.13 -0.83
N GLY A 57 -10.35 -9.25 -2.07
CA GLY A 57 -8.95 -9.02 -2.42
C GLY A 57 -8.07 -10.28 -2.44
N HIS A 58 -8.60 -11.45 -2.08
CA HIS A 58 -7.87 -12.73 -2.14
C HIS A 58 -8.42 -13.63 -3.25
N SER A 59 -7.55 -14.06 -4.17
CA SER A 59 -7.89 -14.96 -5.28
C SER A 59 -7.34 -16.36 -5.01
N LEU A 60 -8.16 -17.39 -5.25
CA LEU A 60 -7.73 -18.79 -5.18
C LEU A 60 -7.24 -19.33 -6.55
N GLU A 61 -7.10 -18.46 -7.56
CA GLU A 61 -6.87 -18.92 -8.94
C GLU A 61 -5.57 -19.70 -9.17
N ARG A 62 -4.59 -19.44 -8.30
CA ARG A 62 -3.26 -20.02 -8.34
C ARG A 62 -3.10 -21.21 -7.38
N VAL A 63 -4.13 -21.56 -6.62
CA VAL A 63 -4.07 -22.63 -5.62
C VAL A 63 -3.91 -23.96 -6.33
N HIS A 64 -2.77 -24.60 -6.06
CA HIS A 64 -2.42 -25.91 -6.61
C HIS A 64 -2.65 -27.03 -5.60
N THR A 65 -2.48 -26.74 -4.32
CA THR A 65 -2.61 -27.74 -3.27
C THR A 65 -3.49 -27.21 -2.15
N VAL A 66 -4.45 -28.03 -1.72
CA VAL A 66 -5.22 -27.84 -0.50
C VAL A 66 -4.68 -28.84 0.52
N LEU A 67 -4.19 -28.36 1.66
CA LEU A 67 -3.72 -29.16 2.78
C LEU A 67 -4.78 -29.05 3.89
N VAL A 68 -5.45 -30.14 4.21
CA VAL A 68 -6.55 -30.16 5.19
C VAL A 68 -6.12 -30.98 6.40
N THR A 69 -6.13 -30.33 7.56
CA THR A 69 -5.61 -30.91 8.81
C THR A 69 -6.43 -32.09 9.29
N HIS A 70 -7.77 -32.00 9.24
CA HIS A 70 -8.69 -33.03 9.71
C HIS A 70 -10.13 -32.82 9.21
N ALA A 71 -11.02 -33.77 9.52
CA ALA A 71 -12.37 -33.89 8.97
C ALA A 71 -13.47 -33.24 9.84
N HIS A 72 -13.26 -32.01 10.32
CA HIS A 72 -14.34 -31.20 10.89
C HIS A 72 -14.92 -30.23 9.84
N PRO A 73 -16.24 -29.90 9.88
CA PRO A 73 -16.88 -29.07 8.85
C PRO A 73 -16.30 -27.67 8.67
N ASP A 74 -15.66 -27.13 9.70
CA ASP A 74 -15.06 -25.81 9.74
C ASP A 74 -13.63 -25.79 9.17
N HIS A 75 -12.97 -26.95 9.08
CA HIS A 75 -11.65 -27.14 8.44
C HIS A 75 -11.71 -27.90 7.10
N CYS A 76 -12.72 -28.75 6.93
CA CYS A 76 -12.97 -29.55 5.75
C CYS A 76 -14.42 -29.31 5.30
N SER A 77 -14.61 -28.40 4.35
CA SER A 77 -15.86 -28.18 3.64
C SER A 77 -15.76 -28.67 2.19
N PRO A 78 -15.89 -29.99 1.95
CA PRO A 78 -15.76 -30.58 0.61
C PRO A 78 -16.68 -29.97 -0.46
N PHE A 79 -17.80 -29.38 -0.07
CA PHE A 79 -18.70 -28.67 -0.99
C PHE A 79 -17.99 -27.59 -1.81
N ALA A 80 -16.95 -26.96 -1.25
CA ALA A 80 -16.12 -25.98 -1.95
C ALA A 80 -15.44 -26.55 -3.20
N LEU A 81 -15.24 -27.88 -3.27
CA LEU A 81 -14.70 -28.56 -4.45
C LEU A 81 -15.65 -28.54 -5.64
N LEU A 82 -16.97 -28.36 -5.46
CA LEU A 82 -17.90 -28.19 -6.59
C LEU A 82 -17.63 -26.91 -7.37
N TRP A 83 -17.09 -25.89 -6.71
CA TRP A 83 -16.74 -24.62 -7.35
C TRP A 83 -15.26 -24.50 -7.69
N ARG A 84 -14.50 -25.60 -7.68
CA ARG A 84 -13.05 -25.68 -7.95
C ARG A 84 -12.56 -25.00 -9.23
N HIS A 85 -13.46 -24.54 -10.11
CA HIS A 85 -13.14 -23.66 -11.24
C HIS A 85 -12.48 -22.33 -10.81
N TRP A 86 -12.45 -22.01 -9.51
CA TRP A 86 -11.53 -21.01 -8.98
C TRP A 86 -10.08 -21.39 -9.32
N ALA A 87 -9.62 -22.62 -9.12
CA ALA A 87 -8.29 -23.06 -9.54
C ALA A 87 -8.21 -23.19 -11.08
N ARG A 88 -7.54 -22.25 -11.74
CA ARG A 88 -7.36 -22.23 -13.21
C ARG A 88 -6.00 -22.80 -13.59
N LEU A 89 -5.80 -24.09 -13.35
CA LEU A 89 -4.49 -24.70 -13.47
C LEU A 89 -4.33 -25.59 -14.72
N PRO A 90 -3.12 -25.66 -15.30
CA PRO A 90 -2.78 -26.64 -16.33
C PRO A 90 -2.61 -28.07 -15.77
N ALA A 91 -2.68 -28.25 -14.45
CA ALA A 91 -2.51 -29.52 -13.73
C ALA A 91 -3.66 -29.74 -12.72
N PRO A 92 -3.94 -31.00 -12.33
CA PRO A 92 -4.97 -31.31 -11.34
C PRO A 92 -4.73 -30.62 -9.98
N LEU A 93 -5.80 -30.17 -9.33
CA LEU A 93 -5.78 -29.68 -7.95
C LEU A 93 -5.44 -30.84 -7.01
N MET A 94 -4.45 -30.68 -6.13
CA MET A 94 -4.11 -31.72 -5.15
C MET A 94 -4.80 -31.42 -3.82
N VAL A 95 -5.58 -32.36 -3.28
CA VAL A 95 -6.16 -32.29 -1.94
C VAL A 95 -5.42 -33.31 -1.07
N VAL A 96 -4.79 -32.82 -0.02
CA VAL A 96 -3.93 -33.59 0.88
C VAL A 96 -4.52 -33.58 2.27
N GLY A 97 -4.60 -34.74 2.90
CA GLY A 97 -5.10 -34.87 4.28
C GLY A 97 -5.04 -36.31 4.78
N PRO A 98 -5.37 -36.55 6.06
CA PRO A 98 -5.54 -37.90 6.59
C PRO A 98 -6.68 -38.62 5.86
N ALA A 99 -6.72 -39.96 5.94
CA ALA A 99 -7.71 -40.77 5.21
C ALA A 99 -9.16 -40.29 5.39
N ALA A 100 -9.53 -39.92 6.62
CA ALA A 100 -10.86 -39.40 6.94
C ALA A 100 -11.23 -38.14 6.13
N VAL A 101 -10.30 -37.22 5.92
CA VAL A 101 -10.53 -36.03 5.06
C VAL A 101 -10.81 -36.44 3.62
N LEU A 102 -10.05 -37.41 3.10
CA LEU A 102 -10.22 -37.84 1.71
C LEU A 102 -11.54 -38.58 1.51
N ASP A 103 -11.98 -39.32 2.51
CA ASP A 103 -13.28 -39.99 2.52
C ASP A 103 -14.42 -38.98 2.53
N GLU A 104 -14.30 -37.86 3.26
CA GLU A 104 -15.24 -36.74 3.19
C GLU A 104 -15.23 -36.01 1.84
N CYS A 105 -14.06 -35.89 1.19
CA CYS A 105 -13.93 -35.21 -0.10
C CYS A 105 -14.47 -36.05 -1.28
N ARG A 106 -14.30 -37.37 -1.25
CA ARG A 106 -14.57 -38.27 -2.37
C ARG A 106 -16.00 -38.20 -2.94
N PRO A 107 -17.07 -38.09 -2.13
CA PRO A 107 -18.44 -37.97 -2.64
C PRO A 107 -18.70 -36.70 -3.47
N TRP A 108 -17.84 -35.69 -3.35
CA TRP A 108 -17.99 -34.39 -4.02
C TRP A 108 -17.24 -34.30 -5.36
N LEU A 109 -16.58 -35.38 -5.75
CA LEU A 109 -15.77 -35.48 -6.97
C LEU A 109 -16.37 -36.50 -7.93
N ALA A 110 -16.56 -36.10 -9.18
CA ALA A 110 -16.97 -36.98 -10.26
C ALA A 110 -15.77 -37.75 -10.84
N SER A 111 -16.05 -38.89 -11.49
CA SER A 111 -15.02 -39.61 -12.24
C SER A 111 -14.47 -38.72 -13.36
N GLY A 112 -13.15 -38.51 -13.37
CA GLY A 112 -12.47 -37.66 -14.35
C GLY A 112 -12.29 -36.19 -13.94
N ASP A 113 -12.74 -35.80 -12.74
CA ASP A 113 -12.41 -34.48 -12.20
C ASP A 113 -10.89 -34.31 -12.07
N PRO A 114 -10.33 -33.13 -12.41
CA PRO A 114 -8.91 -32.86 -12.32
C PRO A 114 -8.52 -32.58 -10.85
N VAL A 115 -8.82 -33.53 -9.95
CA VAL A 115 -8.50 -33.48 -8.52
C VAL A 115 -7.80 -34.77 -8.12
N VAL A 116 -6.65 -34.63 -7.46
CA VAL A 116 -5.87 -35.76 -6.93
C VAL A 116 -5.98 -35.74 -5.40
N LEU A 117 -6.53 -36.82 -4.84
CA LEU A 117 -6.59 -37.03 -3.40
C LEU A 117 -5.32 -37.75 -2.94
N THR A 118 -4.58 -37.14 -2.00
CA THR A 118 -3.29 -37.63 -1.50
C THR A 118 -3.35 -37.85 0.01
N GLU A 119 -3.31 -39.12 0.43
CA GLU A 119 -3.35 -39.46 1.87
C GLU A 119 -2.01 -39.14 2.52
N VAL A 120 -2.06 -38.55 3.72
CA VAL A 120 -0.86 -38.31 4.54
C VAL A 120 -0.98 -38.86 5.95
N ARG A 121 0.19 -39.16 6.53
CA ARG A 121 0.37 -39.64 7.90
C ARG A 121 1.52 -38.89 8.58
N PRO A 122 1.49 -38.71 9.91
CA PRO A 122 2.59 -38.11 10.65
C PRO A 122 3.95 -38.75 10.34
N GLY A 123 4.98 -37.91 10.20
CA GLY A 123 6.33 -38.30 9.82
C GLY A 123 6.62 -38.28 8.32
N GLN A 124 5.60 -38.12 7.48
CA GLN A 124 5.79 -37.98 6.03
C GLN A 124 6.23 -36.58 5.61
N SER A 125 6.78 -36.48 4.41
CA SER A 125 7.10 -35.21 3.77
C SER A 125 6.67 -35.24 2.31
N LEU A 126 6.18 -34.10 1.82
CA LEU A 126 5.65 -33.91 0.47
C LEU A 126 6.18 -32.60 -0.11
N GLU A 127 6.31 -32.58 -1.44
CA GLU A 127 6.58 -31.37 -2.20
C GLU A 127 5.26 -30.90 -2.85
N CYS A 128 4.84 -29.68 -2.53
CA CYS A 128 3.56 -29.10 -2.93
C CYS A 128 3.79 -27.74 -3.56
N GLY A 129 3.70 -27.62 -4.88
CA GLY A 129 3.81 -26.32 -5.55
C GLY A 129 5.13 -25.57 -5.26
N GLY A 130 6.23 -26.30 -5.02
CA GLY A 130 7.53 -25.72 -4.65
C GLY A 130 7.78 -25.58 -3.14
N TYR A 131 6.83 -26.00 -2.30
CA TYR A 131 6.94 -26.01 -0.85
C TYR A 131 7.20 -27.42 -0.35
N ARG A 132 8.12 -27.53 0.62
CA ARG A 132 8.29 -28.78 1.37
C ARG A 132 7.37 -28.75 2.58
N VAL A 133 6.50 -29.74 2.69
CA VAL A 133 5.54 -29.87 3.79
C VAL A 133 5.88 -31.12 4.58
N ARG A 134 6.18 -30.96 5.88
CA ARG A 134 6.31 -32.07 6.83
C ARG A 134 4.99 -32.23 7.58
N VAL A 135 4.55 -33.48 7.71
CA VAL A 135 3.30 -33.83 8.36
C VAL A 135 3.61 -34.22 9.80
N LEU A 136 3.05 -33.51 10.77
CA LEU A 136 3.28 -33.77 12.19
C LEU A 136 2.03 -34.35 12.85
N ALA A 137 2.19 -35.04 13.97
CA ALA A 137 1.07 -35.56 14.73
C ALA A 137 0.37 -34.43 15.51
N ALA A 138 -0.95 -34.54 15.64
CA ALA A 138 -1.78 -33.72 16.51
C ALA A 138 -2.48 -34.61 17.53
N ASP A 139 -2.99 -34.01 18.61
CA ASP A 139 -3.81 -34.70 19.61
C ASP A 139 -5.24 -34.14 19.54
N HIS A 140 -6.10 -34.78 18.75
CA HIS A 140 -7.47 -34.33 18.54
C HIS A 140 -8.45 -35.51 18.49
N GLU A 141 -9.73 -35.24 18.65
CA GLU A 141 -10.79 -36.26 18.76
C GLU A 141 -10.94 -37.12 17.50
N VAL A 142 -10.52 -36.59 16.35
CA VAL A 142 -10.49 -37.26 15.06
C VAL A 142 -9.06 -37.40 14.53
N PRO A 143 -8.80 -38.28 13.54
CA PRO A 143 -7.49 -38.34 12.90
C PRO A 143 -7.06 -36.98 12.33
N THR A 144 -6.08 -36.36 12.99
CA THR A 144 -5.63 -34.99 12.70
C THR A 144 -4.11 -34.94 12.48
N VAL A 145 -3.69 -34.07 11.57
CA VAL A 145 -2.28 -33.77 11.31
C VAL A 145 -2.03 -32.27 11.33
N LEU A 146 -0.78 -31.90 11.58
CA LEU A 146 -0.28 -30.52 11.43
C LEU A 146 0.63 -30.42 10.22
N TYR A 147 0.78 -29.20 9.74
CA TYR A 147 1.69 -28.90 8.64
C TYR A 147 2.82 -27.98 9.10
N ASP A 148 4.03 -28.46 8.90
CA ASP A 148 5.24 -27.65 8.94
C ASP A 148 5.68 -27.40 7.50
N VAL A 149 5.48 -26.17 7.08
CA VAL A 149 5.63 -25.72 5.70
C VAL A 149 6.93 -24.96 5.58
N THR A 150 7.82 -25.45 4.72
CA THR A 150 9.05 -24.76 4.33
C THR A 150 8.88 -24.21 2.92
N GLY A 151 8.95 -22.90 2.78
CA GLY A 151 8.85 -22.21 1.49
C GLY A 151 10.12 -22.33 0.65
N PRO A 152 10.05 -22.00 -0.65
CA PRO A 152 11.21 -22.01 -1.54
C PRO A 152 12.38 -21.15 -1.06
N GLY A 153 12.09 -20.07 -0.31
CA GLY A 153 13.09 -19.17 0.29
C GLY A 153 13.68 -19.67 1.62
N GLY A 154 13.29 -20.86 2.08
CA GLY A 154 13.70 -21.41 3.38
C GLY A 154 12.92 -20.85 4.57
N ASP A 155 11.94 -19.98 4.33
CA ASP A 155 10.94 -19.56 5.32
C ASP A 155 10.19 -20.76 5.89
N ARG A 156 9.86 -20.74 7.17
CA ARG A 156 9.13 -21.82 7.83
C ARG A 156 7.89 -21.34 8.56
N LEU A 157 6.78 -22.00 8.27
CA LEU A 157 5.48 -21.83 8.92
C LEU A 157 5.12 -23.12 9.68
N LEU A 158 4.76 -23.00 10.94
CA LEU A 158 4.03 -24.05 11.66
C LEU A 158 2.54 -23.70 11.65
N TYR A 159 1.73 -24.57 11.04
CA TYR A 159 0.27 -24.48 11.05
C TYR A 159 -0.28 -25.48 12.06
N ALA A 160 -0.54 -25.00 13.29
CA ALA A 160 -0.97 -25.77 14.44
C ALA A 160 -2.31 -25.24 14.97
N THR A 161 -3.39 -25.55 14.25
CA THR A 161 -4.75 -25.08 14.54
C THR A 161 -5.68 -26.26 14.84
N ASP A 162 -6.59 -26.08 15.81
CA ASP A 162 -7.64 -27.04 16.19
C ASP A 162 -7.10 -28.41 16.63
N THR A 163 -6.10 -28.43 17.51
CA THR A 163 -5.26 -29.63 17.74
C THR A 163 -4.89 -29.92 19.18
N GLY A 164 -5.34 -29.10 20.13
CA GLY A 164 -4.95 -29.20 21.53
C GLY A 164 -3.46 -28.99 21.80
N PRO A 165 -3.01 -29.29 23.03
CA PRO A 165 -1.60 -29.39 23.37
C PRO A 165 -0.85 -30.31 22.41
N LEU A 166 0.24 -29.82 21.85
CA LEU A 166 1.01 -30.60 20.87
C LEU A 166 1.61 -31.84 21.54
N PRO A 167 1.56 -33.03 20.90
CA PRO A 167 2.23 -34.22 21.41
C PRO A 167 3.72 -33.99 21.67
N ALA A 168 4.29 -34.68 22.66
CA ALA A 168 5.72 -34.55 22.97
C ALA A 168 6.62 -34.86 21.75
N ALA A 169 6.26 -35.88 20.97
CA ALA A 169 6.94 -36.23 19.73
C ALA A 169 6.85 -35.13 18.66
N THR A 170 5.74 -34.39 18.62
CA THR A 170 5.55 -33.25 17.71
C THR A 170 6.42 -32.07 18.10
N VAL A 171 6.46 -31.71 19.40
CA VAL A 171 7.37 -30.68 19.89
C VAL A 171 8.83 -31.06 19.58
N GLU A 172 9.21 -32.31 19.78
CA GLU A 172 10.55 -32.81 19.43
C GLU A 172 10.84 -32.69 17.92
N ALA A 173 9.89 -33.04 17.06
CA ALA A 173 10.04 -32.92 15.60
C ALA A 173 10.23 -31.46 15.11
N THR A 174 9.84 -30.48 15.95
CA THR A 174 10.06 -29.06 15.71
C THR A 174 11.38 -28.53 16.27
N ARG A 175 12.20 -29.36 16.93
CA ARG A 175 13.42 -28.91 17.60
C ARG A 175 14.36 -28.16 16.65
N GLY A 176 14.77 -26.96 17.07
CA GLY A 176 15.64 -26.08 16.31
C GLY A 176 15.03 -25.56 15.00
N ALA A 177 13.73 -25.76 14.77
CA ALA A 177 13.09 -25.31 13.54
C ALA A 177 13.14 -23.81 13.39
N GLN A 178 13.03 -23.10 14.53
CA GLN A 178 13.01 -21.64 14.64
C GLN A 178 12.12 -21.03 13.56
N TYR A 179 10.82 -21.34 13.61
CA TYR A 179 9.84 -20.89 12.65
C TYR A 179 9.83 -19.37 12.51
N ASP A 180 9.55 -18.90 11.31
CA ASP A 180 9.36 -17.46 11.05
C ASP A 180 7.92 -17.05 11.42
N LEU A 181 6.97 -17.97 11.22
CA LEU A 181 5.57 -17.81 11.61
C LEU A 181 5.03 -19.08 12.27
N VAL A 182 4.30 -18.91 13.37
CA VAL A 182 3.53 -19.96 14.02
C VAL A 182 2.09 -19.51 14.12
N LEU A 183 1.18 -20.26 13.47
CA LEU A 183 -0.26 -20.16 13.71
C LEU A 183 -0.59 -21.22 14.76
N LEU A 184 -0.95 -20.80 15.97
CA LEU A 184 -1.22 -21.67 17.11
C LEU A 184 -2.65 -21.42 17.61
N GLU A 185 -3.41 -22.48 17.83
CA GLU A 185 -4.77 -22.35 18.37
C GLU A 185 -4.79 -21.69 19.76
N GLN A 186 -5.81 -20.87 19.99
CA GLN A 186 -6.18 -20.34 21.30
C GLN A 186 -7.71 -20.19 21.33
N THR A 187 -8.40 -21.20 21.84
CA THR A 187 -9.83 -21.37 21.56
C THR A 187 -10.69 -20.72 22.64
N PHE A 188 -10.67 -21.27 23.86
CA PHE A 188 -11.72 -21.03 24.86
C PHE A 188 -11.44 -19.92 25.87
N GLY A 189 -10.39 -19.13 25.69
CA GLY A 189 -10.18 -17.94 26.51
C GLY A 189 -10.03 -18.24 28.00
N ASP A 190 -10.97 -17.69 28.79
CA ASP A 190 -11.02 -17.82 30.25
C ASP A 190 -11.85 -19.03 30.72
N VAL A 191 -12.39 -19.84 29.81
CA VAL A 191 -13.07 -21.09 30.16
C VAL A 191 -12.02 -22.19 30.13
N HIS A 192 -11.80 -22.86 31.27
CA HIS A 192 -10.75 -23.88 31.46
C HIS A 192 -11.29 -25.32 31.57
N ASP A 193 -12.58 -25.46 31.86
CA ASP A 193 -13.27 -26.76 31.96
C ASP A 193 -14.28 -26.89 30.82
N HIS A 194 -13.78 -26.73 29.59
CA HIS A 194 -14.59 -26.79 28.36
C HIS A 194 -14.86 -28.22 27.89
N GLY A 195 -14.32 -29.23 28.58
CA GLY A 195 -14.56 -30.65 28.28
C GLY A 195 -13.94 -31.14 26.97
N THR A 196 -13.02 -30.36 26.39
CA THR A 196 -12.29 -30.69 25.15
C THR A 196 -10.79 -30.54 25.39
N SER A 197 -9.97 -30.96 24.42
CA SER A 197 -8.51 -30.86 24.52
C SER A 197 -7.92 -29.55 23.96
N HIS A 198 -8.72 -28.54 23.60
CA HIS A 198 -8.22 -27.29 23.01
C HIS A 198 -7.39 -26.45 23.98
N LEU A 199 -6.47 -25.64 23.43
CA LEU A 199 -5.77 -24.61 24.19
C LEU A 199 -6.70 -23.46 24.61
N ASP A 200 -6.49 -22.99 25.82
CA ASP A 200 -7.14 -21.82 26.44
C ASP A 200 -6.08 -20.81 26.90
N LEU A 201 -6.45 -19.71 27.55
CA LEU A 201 -5.47 -18.72 28.02
C LEU A 201 -4.57 -19.23 29.16
N ALA A 202 -4.91 -20.34 29.83
CA ALA A 202 -4.07 -20.94 30.86
C ALA A 202 -3.00 -21.87 30.25
N THR A 203 -3.36 -22.63 29.22
CA THR A 203 -2.54 -23.68 28.61
C THR A 203 -1.77 -23.22 27.37
N PHE A 204 -2.23 -22.18 26.67
CA PHE A 204 -1.52 -21.58 25.53
C PHE A 204 -0.08 -21.14 25.88
N PRO A 205 0.18 -20.44 27.00
CA PRO A 205 1.54 -20.04 27.37
C PRO A 205 2.46 -21.24 27.63
N ASP A 206 1.94 -22.33 28.21
CA ASP A 206 2.68 -23.55 28.48
C ASP A 206 3.08 -24.24 27.17
N GLN A 207 2.17 -24.32 26.20
CA GLN A 207 2.48 -24.83 24.87
C GLN A 207 3.55 -23.99 24.16
N LEU A 208 3.47 -22.66 24.27
CA LEU A 208 4.45 -21.76 23.70
C LEU A 208 5.82 -21.90 24.38
N ALA A 209 5.84 -22.10 25.70
CA ALA A 209 7.06 -22.38 26.46
C ALA A 209 7.71 -23.69 26.02
N ARG A 210 6.93 -24.75 25.75
CA ARG A 210 7.43 -26.02 25.20
C ARG A 210 8.08 -25.84 23.83
N LEU A 211 7.46 -25.07 22.94
CA LEU A 211 8.03 -24.76 21.62
C LEU A 211 9.31 -23.90 21.72
N ARG A 212 9.37 -22.94 22.66
CA ARG A 212 10.57 -22.16 22.96
C ARG A 212 11.70 -23.02 23.49
N ALA A 213 11.40 -23.94 24.42
CA ALA A 213 12.38 -24.89 24.97
C ALA A 213 12.94 -25.85 23.89
N ALA A 214 12.14 -26.17 22.88
CA ALA A 214 12.59 -26.91 21.71
C ALA A 214 13.43 -26.05 20.73
N GLY A 215 13.50 -24.73 20.91
CA GLY A 215 14.09 -23.80 19.94
C GLY A 215 13.28 -23.69 18.65
N ALA A 216 12.02 -24.11 18.67
CA ALA A 216 11.09 -24.00 17.55
C ALA A 216 10.52 -22.58 17.43
N VAL A 217 10.32 -21.91 18.58
CA VAL A 217 9.89 -20.50 18.67
C VAL A 217 11.03 -19.68 19.27
N THR A 218 11.34 -18.55 18.66
CA THR A 218 12.38 -17.61 19.10
C THR A 218 11.79 -16.21 19.26
N ALA A 219 12.60 -15.25 19.69
CA ALA A 219 12.19 -13.84 19.74
C ALA A 219 11.87 -13.26 18.34
N ALA A 220 12.37 -13.88 17.27
CA ALA A 220 12.12 -13.47 15.89
C ALA A 220 10.90 -14.16 15.26
N THR A 221 10.30 -15.13 15.97
CA THR A 221 9.12 -15.87 15.48
C THR A 221 7.87 -15.03 15.71
N ASP A 222 7.11 -14.75 14.65
CA ASP A 222 5.78 -14.14 14.78
C ASP A 222 4.78 -15.24 15.18
N VAL A 223 4.11 -15.07 16.31
CA VAL A 223 3.18 -16.06 16.87
C VAL A 223 1.78 -15.48 16.84
N ILE A 224 0.90 -16.11 16.07
CA ILE A 224 -0.48 -15.67 15.89
C ILE A 224 -1.41 -16.67 16.54
N ALA A 225 -2.20 -16.18 17.48
CA ALA A 225 -3.32 -16.92 18.04
C ALA A 225 -4.45 -17.00 17.00
N VAL A 226 -4.85 -18.22 16.65
CA VAL A 226 -5.94 -18.52 15.70
C VAL A 226 -6.94 -19.48 16.34
N HIS A 227 -7.98 -19.86 15.60
CA HIS A 227 -9.07 -20.70 16.10
C HIS A 227 -9.77 -20.08 17.33
N LEU A 228 -9.99 -18.76 17.30
CA LEU A 228 -10.54 -18.00 18.42
C LEU A 228 -12.07 -18.21 18.57
N SER A 229 -12.53 -18.59 19.76
CA SER A 229 -13.95 -18.78 20.10
C SER A 229 -14.52 -17.61 20.94
N HIS A 230 -15.85 -17.59 21.10
CA HIS A 230 -16.59 -16.60 21.87
C HIS A 230 -16.25 -16.48 23.36
N HIS A 231 -15.53 -17.43 23.93
CA HIS A 231 -15.16 -17.44 25.36
C HIS A 231 -13.87 -16.70 25.70
N ASN A 232 -13.21 -16.13 24.69
CA ASN A 232 -12.12 -15.18 24.88
C ASN A 232 -12.55 -13.94 25.66
N PRO A 233 -11.64 -13.21 26.33
CA PRO A 233 -11.93 -11.87 26.83
C PRO A 233 -12.16 -10.89 25.65
N PRO A 234 -12.72 -9.69 25.90
CA PRO A 234 -12.82 -8.63 24.89
C PRO A 234 -11.47 -8.36 24.21
N ALA A 235 -11.47 -7.94 22.95
CA ALA A 235 -10.28 -8.02 22.10
C ALA A 235 -9.04 -7.29 22.67
N ALA A 236 -9.23 -6.09 23.23
CA ALA A 236 -8.13 -5.32 23.83
C ALA A 236 -7.50 -5.97 25.07
N GLU A 237 -8.25 -6.83 25.77
CA GLU A 237 -7.74 -7.64 26.88
C GLU A 237 -7.05 -8.90 26.35
N LEU A 238 -7.65 -9.56 25.35
CA LEU A 238 -7.05 -10.73 24.70
C LEU A 238 -5.67 -10.40 24.11
N ASP A 239 -5.58 -9.30 23.34
CA ASP A 239 -4.33 -8.85 22.72
C ASP A 239 -3.25 -8.56 23.77
N ARG A 240 -3.62 -7.94 24.89
CA ARG A 240 -2.68 -7.64 25.97
C ARG A 240 -2.12 -8.92 26.60
N ARG A 241 -3.00 -9.87 26.93
CA ARG A 241 -2.59 -11.15 27.55
C ARG A 241 -1.73 -12.01 26.63
N LEU A 242 -2.05 -12.03 25.34
CA LEU A 242 -1.22 -12.73 24.35
C LEU A 242 0.14 -12.04 24.18
N ALA A 243 0.18 -10.70 24.20
CA ALA A 243 1.41 -9.93 24.07
C ALA A 243 2.40 -10.20 25.22
N ASP A 244 1.91 -10.42 26.44
CA ASP A 244 2.75 -10.82 27.59
C ASP A 244 3.51 -12.13 27.34
N HIS A 245 2.99 -12.96 26.43
CA HIS A 245 3.63 -14.20 26.00
C HIS A 245 4.27 -14.11 24.62
N GLY A 246 4.39 -12.93 24.01
CA GLY A 246 4.97 -12.74 22.69
C GLY A 246 4.13 -13.32 21.55
N ALA A 247 2.80 -13.33 21.71
CA ALA A 247 1.83 -13.70 20.69
C ALA A 247 0.85 -12.54 20.47
N ARG A 248 0.07 -12.59 19.38
CA ARG A 248 -0.94 -11.56 19.06
C ARG A 248 -2.10 -12.15 18.27
N THR A 249 -3.22 -11.43 18.21
CA THR A 249 -4.28 -11.74 17.25
C THR A 249 -4.12 -10.94 15.96
N VAL A 250 -4.83 -11.36 14.91
CA VAL A 250 -5.00 -10.60 13.66
C VAL A 250 -6.44 -10.70 13.19
N LEU A 251 -6.86 -9.80 12.30
CA LEU A 251 -8.17 -9.87 11.67
C LEU A 251 -8.14 -10.78 10.45
N ASP A 252 -9.29 -11.37 10.13
CA ASP A 252 -9.51 -12.03 8.84
C ASP A 252 -9.13 -11.13 7.66
N GLY A 253 -8.49 -11.71 6.65
CA GLY A 253 -7.95 -11.03 5.48
C GLY A 253 -6.55 -10.43 5.70
N THR A 254 -6.03 -10.44 6.92
CA THR A 254 -4.66 -10.00 7.23
C THR A 254 -3.65 -10.87 6.51
N THR A 255 -2.64 -10.24 5.90
CA THR A 255 -1.56 -10.91 5.19
C THR A 255 -0.26 -10.74 5.97
N LEU A 256 0.35 -11.87 6.33
CA LEU A 256 1.60 -11.96 7.06
C LEU A 256 2.75 -12.28 6.11
N VAL A 257 3.94 -11.76 6.37
CA VAL A 257 5.12 -11.99 5.51
C VAL A 257 6.28 -12.48 6.35
N THR A 258 6.79 -13.67 6.03
CA THR A 258 8.00 -14.25 6.62
C THR A 258 9.23 -13.99 5.75
N ARG A 259 10.42 -13.93 6.38
CA ARG A 259 11.72 -13.66 5.73
C ARG A 259 12.67 -14.86 5.86
N GLY A 260 13.09 -15.43 4.72
CA GLY A 260 13.75 -16.74 4.67
C GLY A 260 15.14 -16.80 5.30
N ARG A 261 15.62 -18.03 5.56
CA ARG A 261 16.80 -18.32 6.41
C ARG A 261 18.10 -18.59 5.67
N THR A 262 18.10 -18.71 4.35
CA THR A 262 19.32 -18.93 3.56
C THR A 262 19.81 -17.63 2.95
N GLY A 263 21.03 -17.22 3.33
CA GLY A 263 21.69 -16.01 2.84
C GLY A 263 21.87 -15.94 1.32
N GLY A 264 21.84 -14.70 0.83
CA GLY A 264 21.91 -14.31 -0.58
C GLY A 264 20.53 -13.87 -1.09
N PRO A 265 20.31 -12.60 -1.48
CA PRO A 265 19.00 -12.16 -1.94
C PRO A 265 18.69 -12.85 -3.28
N PRO A 266 17.63 -13.69 -3.39
CA PRO A 266 17.11 -14.02 -4.70
C PRO A 266 16.44 -12.76 -5.28
N PRO A 267 16.35 -12.61 -6.61
CA PRO A 267 15.87 -11.36 -7.22
C PRO A 267 14.46 -11.07 -6.72
N ARG A 268 14.29 -9.94 -6.00
CA ARG A 268 12.97 -9.52 -5.51
C ARG A 268 12.04 -9.32 -6.69
N ARG A 269 11.07 -10.22 -6.86
CA ARG A 269 9.92 -9.94 -7.71
C ARG A 269 8.99 -9.01 -6.95
N LEU A 270 9.02 -7.74 -7.33
CA LEU A 270 7.92 -6.80 -7.15
C LEU A 270 6.60 -7.52 -7.43
N ARG A 271 5.61 -7.41 -6.52
CA ARG A 271 4.21 -7.54 -6.90
C ARG A 271 3.88 -6.34 -7.78
N LEU A 272 4.23 -6.45 -9.07
CA LEU A 272 3.56 -5.67 -10.10
C LEU A 272 2.10 -6.13 -10.07
N ARG A 273 1.22 -5.33 -9.43
CA ARG A 273 -0.12 -5.16 -9.99
C ARG A 273 0.07 -4.74 -11.46
N SER A 274 -0.91 -5.03 -12.32
CA SER A 274 -0.82 -4.89 -13.79
C SER A 274 0.08 -3.73 -14.26
N ARG A 275 0.72 -3.87 -15.44
CA ARG A 275 1.64 -2.87 -16.07
C ARG A 275 1.03 -1.46 -16.34
N SER A 276 -0.08 -1.10 -15.70
CA SER A 276 -0.82 0.14 -15.82
C SER A 276 -0.70 0.97 -14.52
N VAL A 277 -0.62 2.28 -14.67
CA VAL A 277 -0.71 3.24 -13.55
C VAL A 277 -2.01 3.00 -12.76
N GLU A 278 -1.91 3.03 -11.43
CA GLU A 278 -3.06 2.95 -10.53
C GLU A 278 -3.76 4.32 -10.42
N PHE A 279 -5.04 4.31 -10.07
CA PHE A 279 -5.85 5.53 -9.94
C PHE A 279 -6.28 5.74 -8.50
N ARG A 280 -6.29 7.00 -8.07
CA ARG A 280 -6.72 7.42 -6.71
C ARG A 280 -7.81 8.47 -6.80
N ARG A 281 -8.68 8.50 -5.79
CA ARG A 281 -9.64 9.59 -5.60
C ARG A 281 -8.90 10.86 -5.20
N LEU A 282 -9.20 11.99 -5.85
CA LEU A 282 -8.65 13.28 -5.42
C LEU A 282 -9.59 13.95 -4.42
N GLY A 283 -9.17 13.99 -3.16
CA GLY A 283 -9.98 14.50 -2.05
C GLY A 283 -11.29 13.73 -1.88
N ARG A 284 -12.23 14.35 -1.17
CA ARG A 284 -13.60 13.84 -1.02
C ARG A 284 -14.44 14.21 -2.24
N SER A 285 -14.05 13.68 -3.41
CA SER A 285 -14.67 14.02 -4.68
C SER A 285 -14.92 12.79 -5.58
N GLY A 286 -15.69 13.03 -6.64
CA GLY A 286 -15.94 12.06 -7.71
C GLY A 286 -14.79 11.94 -8.73
N LEU A 287 -13.72 12.73 -8.61
CA LEU A 287 -12.61 12.75 -9.55
C LEU A 287 -11.60 11.64 -9.21
N ASN A 288 -11.29 10.78 -10.19
CA ASN A 288 -10.18 9.84 -10.12
C ASN A 288 -9.02 10.40 -10.95
N ILE A 289 -7.80 10.25 -10.43
CA ILE A 289 -6.58 10.72 -11.07
C ILE A 289 -5.55 9.59 -11.08
N SER A 290 -4.66 9.60 -12.06
CA SER A 290 -3.50 8.71 -12.07
C SER A 290 -2.57 9.04 -10.90
N GLU A 291 -2.12 8.04 -10.13
CA GLU A 291 -1.30 8.27 -8.93
C GLU A 291 0.10 8.83 -9.25
N ILE A 292 0.51 8.75 -10.51
CA ILE A 292 1.62 9.52 -11.06
C ILE A 292 1.03 10.55 -12.02
N ALA A 293 1.36 11.83 -11.81
CA ALA A 293 0.97 12.93 -12.67
C ALA A 293 2.19 13.43 -13.47
N TYR A 294 1.97 13.90 -14.69
CA TYR A 294 3.02 14.48 -15.52
C TYR A 294 3.03 16.01 -15.37
N GLY A 295 4.12 16.56 -14.82
CA GLY A 295 4.34 18.00 -14.66
C GLY A 295 5.34 18.54 -15.69
N ASN A 296 4.99 19.66 -16.33
CA ASN A 296 5.80 20.24 -17.42
C ASN A 296 6.61 21.51 -17.05
N TRP A 297 6.73 21.83 -15.75
CA TRP A 297 7.34 23.06 -15.23
C TRP A 297 8.69 23.44 -15.86
N LEU A 298 9.60 22.48 -15.98
CA LEU A 298 10.98 22.72 -16.44
C LEU A 298 11.25 22.17 -17.84
N THR A 299 10.30 21.42 -18.41
CA THR A 299 10.53 20.61 -19.60
C THR A 299 9.91 21.25 -20.85
N HIS A 300 8.90 22.11 -20.73
CA HIS A 300 8.20 22.66 -21.89
C HIS A 300 8.50 24.16 -22.03
N GLY A 301 9.51 24.51 -22.82
CA GLY A 301 9.83 25.90 -23.23
C GLY A 301 11.18 26.46 -22.75
N GLY A 302 11.90 25.77 -21.85
CA GLY A 302 13.24 26.20 -21.40
C GLY A 302 14.38 25.40 -22.01
N GLN A 303 14.39 24.09 -21.77
CA GLN A 303 15.56 23.21 -21.97
C GLN A 303 15.34 22.05 -22.96
N VAL A 304 14.12 21.85 -23.47
CA VAL A 304 13.76 20.70 -24.33
C VAL A 304 13.09 21.24 -25.60
N GLU A 305 13.50 20.70 -26.75
CA GLU A 305 12.86 20.95 -28.04
C GLU A 305 11.38 20.52 -27.99
N GLU A 306 10.51 21.24 -28.71
CA GLU A 306 9.06 21.00 -28.70
C GLU A 306 8.69 19.54 -29.04
N ASP A 307 9.45 18.91 -29.94
CA ASP A 307 9.29 17.51 -30.31
C ASP A 307 9.52 16.55 -29.12
N ALA A 308 10.51 16.82 -28.28
CA ALA A 308 10.81 15.98 -27.13
C ALA A 308 9.81 16.20 -25.98
N ALA A 309 9.26 17.41 -25.85
CA ALA A 309 8.11 17.69 -25.00
C ALA A 309 6.88 16.85 -25.42
N PHE A 310 6.55 16.83 -26.72
CA PHE A 310 5.46 16.04 -27.27
C PHE A 310 5.68 14.54 -27.06
N ALA A 311 6.91 14.06 -27.31
CA ALA A 311 7.27 12.66 -27.08
C ALA A 311 7.10 12.26 -25.60
N CYS A 312 7.40 13.14 -24.65
CA CYS A 312 7.19 12.86 -23.23
C CYS A 312 5.70 12.82 -22.85
N VAL A 313 4.88 13.74 -23.38
CA VAL A 313 3.42 13.71 -23.17
C VAL A 313 2.83 12.43 -23.76
N GLN A 314 3.27 12.03 -24.96
CA GLN A 314 2.85 10.78 -25.57
C GLN A 314 3.27 9.57 -24.75
N ALA A 315 4.51 9.52 -24.26
CA ALA A 315 4.99 8.45 -23.40
C ALA A 315 4.23 8.37 -22.07
N ALA A 316 3.80 9.51 -21.51
CA ALA A 316 2.95 9.55 -20.32
C ALA A 316 1.58 8.92 -20.59
N LEU A 317 0.93 9.31 -21.68
CA LEU A 317 -0.36 8.74 -22.11
C LEU A 317 -0.24 7.23 -22.37
N ASP A 318 0.80 6.80 -23.10
CA ASP A 318 1.05 5.39 -23.43
C ASP A 318 1.32 4.54 -22.18
N ALA A 319 1.89 5.16 -21.14
CA ALA A 319 2.12 4.53 -19.84
C ALA A 319 0.87 4.50 -18.93
N GLY A 320 -0.24 5.14 -19.35
CA GLY A 320 -1.49 5.20 -18.59
C GLY A 320 -1.60 6.40 -17.64
N ILE A 321 -0.70 7.39 -17.72
CA ILE A 321 -0.84 8.65 -17.00
C ILE A 321 -1.89 9.50 -17.70
N THR A 322 -2.94 9.87 -16.97
CA THR A 322 -4.04 10.73 -17.46
C THR A 322 -4.01 12.11 -16.85
N THR A 323 -3.23 12.31 -15.78
CA THR A 323 -3.21 13.58 -15.01
C THR A 323 -2.02 14.43 -15.43
N PHE A 324 -2.29 15.64 -15.92
CA PHE A 324 -1.30 16.60 -16.39
C PHE A 324 -1.34 17.88 -15.55
N ASP A 325 -0.17 18.28 -15.03
CA ASP A 325 -0.01 19.48 -14.22
C ASP A 325 0.86 20.53 -14.92
N THR A 326 0.36 21.76 -14.96
CA THR A 326 1.07 22.92 -15.51
C THR A 326 0.75 24.18 -14.68
N ALA A 327 1.19 25.35 -15.12
CA ALA A 327 0.82 26.63 -14.54
C ALA A 327 0.99 27.75 -15.57
N ASP A 328 0.24 28.84 -15.40
CA ASP A 328 0.31 30.03 -16.24
C ASP A 328 1.73 30.62 -16.36
N VAL A 329 2.50 30.65 -15.28
CA VAL A 329 3.85 31.23 -15.26
C VAL A 329 4.91 30.34 -15.91
N TYR A 330 4.65 29.04 -16.09
CA TYR A 330 5.68 28.09 -16.52
C TYR A 330 6.24 28.42 -17.91
N ALA A 331 7.57 28.48 -17.98
CA ALA A 331 8.34 28.94 -19.15
C ALA A 331 7.88 30.29 -19.73
N GLY A 332 7.35 31.18 -18.90
CA GLY A 332 6.78 32.46 -19.31
C GLY A 332 5.54 32.28 -20.17
N THR A 333 4.54 31.53 -19.68
CA THR A 333 3.28 31.15 -20.36
C THR A 333 3.38 30.13 -21.50
N ARG A 334 4.58 29.76 -21.94
CA ARG A 334 4.75 28.85 -23.09
C ARG A 334 4.40 27.39 -22.79
N ALA A 335 4.57 26.95 -21.54
CA ALA A 335 4.37 25.54 -21.18
C ALA A 335 2.93 25.05 -21.41
N GLU A 336 1.94 25.87 -21.08
CA GLU A 336 0.52 25.59 -21.35
C GLU A 336 0.24 25.48 -22.85
N ALA A 337 0.81 26.37 -23.67
CA ALA A 337 0.60 26.35 -25.11
C ALA A 337 1.19 25.09 -25.78
N VAL A 338 2.35 24.62 -25.30
CA VAL A 338 2.97 23.37 -25.76
C VAL A 338 2.13 22.17 -25.33
N LEU A 339 1.68 22.12 -24.07
CA LEU A 339 0.83 21.04 -23.56
C LEU A 339 -0.52 20.98 -24.29
N GLY A 340 -1.14 22.12 -24.56
CA GLY A 340 -2.39 22.21 -25.33
C GLY A 340 -2.26 21.65 -26.74
N ARG A 341 -1.12 21.91 -27.43
CA ARG A 341 -0.83 21.28 -28.73
C ARG A 341 -0.54 19.79 -28.61
N ALA A 342 0.20 19.36 -27.58
CA ALA A 342 0.52 17.95 -27.37
C ALA A 342 -0.72 17.08 -27.06
N LEU A 343 -1.76 17.66 -26.47
CA LEU A 343 -3.04 16.99 -26.17
C LEU A 343 -4.09 17.17 -27.28
N GLU A 344 -3.79 17.92 -28.34
CA GLU A 344 -4.72 18.18 -29.43
C GLU A 344 -5.17 16.87 -30.12
N GLY A 345 -6.47 16.76 -30.41
CA GLY A 345 -7.06 15.54 -30.98
C GLY A 345 -7.32 14.42 -29.98
N ARG A 346 -6.90 14.54 -28.71
CA ARG A 346 -7.30 13.62 -27.63
C ARG A 346 -8.72 13.94 -27.17
N ARG A 347 -9.46 12.90 -26.78
CA ARG A 347 -10.80 13.08 -26.20
C ARG A 347 -10.67 13.84 -24.87
N ARG A 348 -11.23 15.04 -24.76
CA ARG A 348 -11.06 15.90 -23.57
C ARG A 348 -11.36 15.21 -22.24
N SER A 349 -12.34 14.31 -22.22
CA SER A 349 -12.73 13.55 -21.01
C SER A 349 -11.89 12.28 -20.77
N SER A 350 -10.76 12.10 -21.45
CA SER A 350 -9.83 10.97 -21.23
C SER A 350 -8.59 11.36 -20.43
N TYR A 351 -8.51 12.62 -19.97
CA TYR A 351 -7.39 13.13 -19.19
C TYR A 351 -7.86 14.23 -18.24
N GLU A 352 -7.13 14.40 -17.14
CA GLU A 352 -7.32 15.44 -16.14
C GLU A 352 -6.24 16.51 -16.32
N LEU A 353 -6.65 17.76 -16.44
CA LEU A 353 -5.77 18.89 -16.73
C LEU A 353 -5.81 19.92 -15.61
N PHE A 354 -4.66 20.13 -14.97
CA PHE A 354 -4.49 21.01 -13.83
C PHE A 354 -3.65 22.22 -14.24
N THR A 355 -4.09 23.43 -13.86
CA THR A 355 -3.28 24.64 -13.99
C THR A 355 -3.45 25.56 -12.77
N LYS A 356 -2.69 26.65 -12.72
CA LYS A 356 -2.51 27.49 -11.54
C LYS A 356 -2.40 28.96 -11.90
N VAL A 357 -2.63 29.81 -10.89
CA VAL A 357 -2.47 31.26 -10.96
C VAL A 357 -1.88 31.80 -9.66
N TYR A 358 -0.92 32.73 -9.77
CA TYR A 358 -0.39 33.58 -8.69
C TYR A 358 0.82 34.39 -9.15
N TRP A 359 1.81 33.72 -9.75
CA TRP A 359 3.10 34.31 -10.04
C TRP A 359 3.00 35.31 -11.21
N PRO A 360 3.95 36.26 -11.32
CA PRO A 360 3.90 37.25 -12.38
C PRO A 360 3.95 36.63 -13.79
N THR A 361 2.88 36.77 -14.56
CA THR A 361 2.82 36.35 -15.98
C THR A 361 3.05 37.52 -16.94
N GLY A 362 3.07 38.75 -16.42
CA GLY A 362 3.32 39.97 -17.17
C GLY A 362 3.96 41.08 -16.33
N LYS A 363 4.08 42.27 -16.92
CA LYS A 363 4.72 43.44 -16.29
C LYS A 363 3.75 44.33 -15.53
N GLY A 364 2.45 44.15 -15.73
CA GLY A 364 1.38 44.91 -15.11
C GLY A 364 1.26 44.63 -13.61
N ARG A 365 0.70 45.61 -12.88
CA ARG A 365 0.47 45.48 -11.42
C ARG A 365 -0.52 44.36 -11.08
N ASN A 366 -1.45 44.07 -11.99
CA ASN A 366 -2.50 43.07 -11.83
C ASN A 366 -2.17 41.75 -12.57
N ASP A 367 -0.93 41.58 -13.03
CA ASP A 367 -0.49 40.36 -13.73
C ASP A 367 0.11 39.35 -12.72
N ARG A 368 -0.31 39.42 -11.45
CA ARG A 368 0.14 38.57 -10.33
C ARG A 368 -0.88 38.56 -9.17
N GLY A 369 -0.64 37.72 -8.18
CA GLY A 369 -1.40 37.62 -6.94
C GLY A 369 -2.71 36.84 -7.12
N LEU A 370 -3.61 36.94 -6.15
CA LEU A 370 -4.92 36.26 -6.16
C LEU A 370 -6.09 37.24 -6.15
N SER A 371 -5.89 38.46 -6.66
CA SER A 371 -7.01 39.36 -6.92
C SER A 371 -8.00 38.74 -7.90
N ARG A 372 -9.28 39.05 -7.76
CA ARG A 372 -10.32 38.57 -8.69
C ARG A 372 -9.96 38.87 -10.14
N LYS A 373 -9.43 40.06 -10.42
CA LYS A 373 -9.02 40.46 -11.78
C LYS A 373 -8.00 39.48 -12.35
N HIS A 374 -6.94 39.18 -11.61
CA HIS A 374 -5.89 38.30 -12.08
C HIS A 374 -6.38 36.86 -12.22
N ILE A 375 -7.11 36.32 -11.25
CA ILE A 375 -7.65 34.95 -11.29
C ILE A 375 -8.51 34.72 -12.53
N ILE A 376 -9.44 35.64 -12.82
CA ILE A 376 -10.35 35.54 -13.96
C ILE A 376 -9.57 35.68 -15.27
N GLU A 377 -8.76 36.73 -15.44
CA GLU A 377 -8.03 36.97 -16.70
C GLU A 377 -7.03 35.85 -17.00
N SER A 378 -6.31 35.35 -15.99
CA SER A 378 -5.38 34.23 -16.15
C SER A 378 -6.11 32.94 -16.52
N CYS A 379 -7.29 32.66 -15.94
CA CYS A 379 -8.04 31.45 -16.28
C CYS A 379 -8.45 31.46 -17.76
N HIS A 380 -8.99 32.58 -18.25
CA HIS A 380 -9.31 32.74 -19.66
C HIS A 380 -8.08 32.54 -20.56
N ALA A 381 -6.96 33.17 -20.23
CA ALA A 381 -5.74 33.05 -21.01
C ALA A 381 -5.15 31.63 -20.99
N SER A 382 -5.25 30.92 -19.86
CA SER A 382 -4.84 29.52 -19.75
C SER A 382 -5.71 28.60 -20.59
N LEU A 383 -7.04 28.78 -20.59
CA LEU A 383 -7.96 28.01 -21.44
C LEU A 383 -7.64 28.18 -22.93
N ASP A 384 -7.35 29.41 -23.37
CA ASP A 384 -6.94 29.69 -24.74
C ASP A 384 -5.64 28.97 -25.11
N ARG A 385 -4.61 29.01 -24.24
CA ARG A 385 -3.33 28.32 -24.46
C ARG A 385 -3.46 26.81 -24.45
N LEU A 386 -4.27 26.27 -23.54
CA LEU A 386 -4.52 24.84 -23.37
C LEU A 386 -5.50 24.28 -24.39
N LYS A 387 -6.12 25.14 -25.22
CA LYS A 387 -7.08 24.77 -26.27
C LYS A 387 -8.27 23.96 -25.73
N THR A 388 -8.85 24.39 -24.62
CA THR A 388 -9.98 23.71 -23.96
C THR A 388 -10.96 24.72 -23.36
N ASP A 389 -12.23 24.34 -23.23
CA ASP A 389 -13.27 25.19 -22.62
C ASP A 389 -13.23 25.18 -21.09
N TYR A 390 -12.65 24.12 -20.51
CA TYR A 390 -12.51 23.96 -19.06
C TYR A 390 -11.20 23.27 -18.66
N VAL A 391 -10.75 23.53 -17.43
CA VAL A 391 -9.73 22.74 -16.71
C VAL A 391 -10.39 21.94 -15.58
N ASP A 392 -9.84 20.76 -15.30
CA ASP A 392 -10.39 19.87 -14.26
C ASP A 392 -10.10 20.44 -12.87
N LEU A 393 -8.90 20.98 -12.67
CA LEU A 393 -8.47 21.58 -11.40
C LEU A 393 -7.77 22.92 -11.65
N TYR A 394 -8.25 23.98 -11.00
CA TYR A 394 -7.59 25.28 -11.02
C TYR A 394 -7.11 25.64 -9.62
N GLN A 395 -5.82 25.94 -9.48
CA GLN A 395 -5.18 26.04 -8.17
C GLN A 395 -4.64 27.45 -7.88
N ALA A 396 -4.83 27.90 -6.65
CA ALA A 396 -4.07 29.03 -6.11
C ALA A 396 -2.61 28.58 -5.91
N HIS A 397 -1.68 29.11 -6.70
CA HIS A 397 -0.30 28.61 -6.72
C HIS A 397 0.46 28.89 -5.40
N ARG A 398 0.05 29.92 -4.65
CA ARG A 398 0.53 30.28 -3.31
C ARG A 398 -0.62 30.91 -2.51
N TYR A 399 -0.42 31.15 -1.23
CA TYR A 399 -1.33 31.99 -0.45
C TYR A 399 -0.97 33.47 -0.66
N ASP A 400 -1.95 34.32 -0.94
CA ASP A 400 -1.75 35.76 -1.11
C ASP A 400 -2.18 36.50 0.15
N THR A 401 -1.22 37.00 0.93
CA THR A 401 -1.50 37.76 2.16
C THR A 401 -1.98 39.19 1.89
N THR A 402 -1.96 39.64 0.64
CA THR A 402 -2.34 41.01 0.24
C THR A 402 -3.77 41.12 -0.27
N VAL A 403 -4.45 39.98 -0.50
CA VAL A 403 -5.82 39.90 -1.00
C VAL A 403 -6.70 39.19 0.03
N PRO A 404 -7.90 39.69 0.35
CA PRO A 404 -8.84 38.98 1.20
C PRO A 404 -9.15 37.58 0.65
N LEU A 405 -9.15 36.58 1.54
CA LEU A 405 -9.38 35.19 1.14
C LEU A 405 -10.78 35.00 0.52
N GLU A 406 -11.77 35.76 0.99
CA GLU A 406 -13.14 35.77 0.48
C GLU A 406 -13.20 36.22 -0.99
N GLU A 407 -12.41 37.22 -1.38
CA GLU A 407 -12.33 37.68 -2.77
C GLU A 407 -11.75 36.57 -3.66
N THR A 408 -10.65 35.96 -3.20
CA THR A 408 -9.98 34.84 -3.88
C THR A 408 -10.94 33.68 -4.10
N MET A 409 -11.56 33.18 -3.02
CA MET A 409 -12.46 32.03 -3.07
C MET A 409 -13.73 32.32 -3.87
N THR A 410 -14.26 33.53 -3.82
CA THR A 410 -15.40 33.94 -4.65
C THR A 410 -15.04 33.96 -6.14
N ALA A 411 -13.83 34.42 -6.50
CA ALA A 411 -13.37 34.41 -7.89
C ALA A 411 -13.25 32.97 -8.44
N PHE A 412 -12.68 32.05 -7.66
CA PHE A 412 -12.67 30.62 -8.02
C PHE A 412 -14.08 30.04 -8.14
N ALA A 413 -14.97 30.34 -7.19
CA ALA A 413 -16.33 29.84 -7.21
C ALA A 413 -17.12 30.31 -8.44
N ASP A 414 -16.90 31.54 -8.89
CA ASP A 414 -17.54 32.06 -10.10
C ASP A 414 -17.04 31.39 -11.37
N LEU A 415 -15.75 31.01 -11.45
CA LEU A 415 -15.23 30.20 -12.55
C LEU A 415 -15.83 28.79 -12.59
N VAL A 416 -16.07 28.20 -11.42
CA VAL A 416 -16.77 26.91 -11.30
C VAL A 416 -18.21 27.04 -11.81
N ARG A 417 -18.95 28.06 -11.35
CA ARG A 417 -20.32 28.32 -11.80
C ARG A 417 -20.40 28.64 -13.30
N ALA A 418 -19.36 29.26 -13.86
CA ALA A 418 -19.24 29.53 -15.28
C ALA A 418 -18.84 28.29 -16.11
N GLY A 419 -18.56 27.14 -15.48
CA GLY A 419 -18.18 25.90 -16.16
C GLY A 419 -16.76 25.90 -16.73
N LYS A 420 -15.91 26.87 -16.35
CA LYS A 420 -14.51 27.00 -16.80
C LYS A 420 -13.56 26.13 -15.98
N VAL A 421 -13.97 25.78 -14.77
CA VAL A 421 -13.20 25.02 -13.79
C VAL A 421 -14.14 23.99 -13.16
N LEU A 422 -13.73 22.73 -13.03
CA LEU A 422 -14.54 21.72 -12.35
C LEU A 422 -14.29 21.70 -10.84
N TYR A 423 -13.02 21.75 -10.43
CA TYR A 423 -12.58 21.68 -9.05
C TYR A 423 -11.54 22.74 -8.72
N ILE A 424 -11.43 23.10 -7.43
CA ILE A 424 -10.47 24.09 -6.93
C ILE A 424 -9.41 23.38 -6.10
N GLY A 425 -8.18 23.88 -6.16
CA GLY A 425 -7.08 23.45 -5.30
C GLY A 425 -6.24 24.63 -4.80
N VAL A 426 -5.29 24.31 -3.93
CA VAL A 426 -4.31 25.27 -3.40
C VAL A 426 -2.90 24.66 -3.47
N SER A 427 -1.86 25.47 -3.36
CA SER A 427 -0.46 24.99 -3.37
C SER A 427 0.36 25.76 -2.35
N GLU A 428 1.14 25.02 -1.55
CA GLU A 428 1.95 25.56 -0.45
C GLU A 428 1.15 26.41 0.56
N TRP A 429 -0.09 26.00 0.84
CA TRP A 429 -0.87 26.57 1.94
C TRP A 429 -0.60 25.80 3.23
N ASN A 430 -0.51 26.52 4.34
CA ASN A 430 -0.41 25.90 5.66
C ASN A 430 -1.77 25.38 6.17
N ALA A 431 -1.76 24.68 7.30
CA ALA A 431 -2.97 24.09 7.88
C ALA A 431 -4.09 25.11 8.16
N GLU A 432 -3.75 26.27 8.74
CA GLU A 432 -4.71 27.33 9.05
C GLU A 432 -5.38 27.88 7.78
N GLN A 433 -4.58 28.15 6.76
CA GLN A 433 -5.04 28.65 5.46
C GLN A 433 -5.94 27.63 4.76
N ILE A 434 -5.57 26.34 4.78
CA ILE A 434 -6.40 25.26 4.22
C ILE A 434 -7.74 25.18 4.94
N ALA A 435 -7.76 25.22 6.27
CA ALA A 435 -8.99 25.17 7.05
C ALA A 435 -9.91 26.38 6.73
N ALA A 436 -9.34 27.58 6.64
CA ALA A 436 -10.08 28.79 6.28
C ALA A 436 -10.64 28.72 4.85
N GLY A 437 -9.82 28.29 3.89
CA GLY A 437 -10.25 28.09 2.50
C GLY A 437 -11.35 27.04 2.37
N ALA A 438 -11.25 25.93 3.10
CA ALA A 438 -12.25 24.86 3.11
C ALA A 438 -13.58 25.33 3.71
N ALA A 439 -13.55 26.16 4.74
CA ALA A 439 -14.75 26.78 5.31
C ALA A 439 -15.49 27.64 4.27
N LEU A 440 -14.77 28.53 3.60
CA LEU A 440 -15.35 29.37 2.54
C LEU A 440 -15.83 28.56 1.34
N ALA A 441 -15.11 27.50 0.94
CA ALA A 441 -15.55 26.62 -0.14
C ALA A 441 -16.92 25.97 0.16
N ARG A 442 -17.15 25.56 1.42
CA ARG A 442 -18.45 25.05 1.87
C ARG A 442 -19.54 26.12 1.80
N GLU A 443 -19.27 27.32 2.28
CA GLU A 443 -20.22 28.45 2.23
C GLU A 443 -20.59 28.82 0.78
N LEU A 444 -19.60 28.79 -0.12
CA LEU A 444 -19.76 29.08 -1.55
C LEU A 444 -20.33 27.90 -2.36
N ASN A 445 -20.51 26.73 -1.75
CA ASN A 445 -20.93 25.48 -2.39
C ASN A 445 -20.07 25.06 -3.57
N VAL A 446 -18.74 25.10 -3.40
CA VAL A 446 -17.76 24.66 -4.39
C VAL A 446 -16.75 23.68 -3.79
N ALA A 447 -16.16 22.84 -4.63
CA ALA A 447 -15.28 21.77 -4.18
C ALA A 447 -13.82 22.22 -4.16
N LEU A 448 -13.28 22.44 -2.95
CA LEU A 448 -11.83 22.53 -2.70
C LEU A 448 -11.31 21.14 -2.34
N ILE A 449 -10.55 20.51 -3.23
CA ILE A 449 -10.27 19.06 -3.15
C ILE A 449 -8.78 18.69 -3.09
N SER A 450 -7.89 19.65 -3.34
CA SER A 450 -6.45 19.37 -3.35
C SER A 450 -5.62 20.46 -2.67
N ASN A 451 -4.50 20.01 -2.12
CA ASN A 451 -3.34 20.84 -1.83
C ASN A 451 -2.13 20.30 -2.61
N GLN A 452 -1.31 21.17 -3.19
CA GLN A 452 -0.10 20.80 -3.92
C GLN A 452 1.16 21.28 -3.17
N PRO A 453 1.67 20.49 -2.21
CA PRO A 453 2.88 20.83 -1.45
C PRO A 453 4.15 20.19 -2.03
N GLN A 454 5.30 20.73 -1.62
CA GLN A 454 6.56 20.01 -1.76
C GLN A 454 6.57 18.83 -0.80
N TYR A 455 6.85 17.62 -1.30
CA TYR A 455 6.99 16.44 -0.44
C TYR A 455 7.96 15.42 -1.03
N SER A 456 8.87 14.93 -0.22
CA SER A 456 9.83 13.89 -0.58
C SER A 456 10.41 13.24 0.68
N MET A 457 11.20 12.17 0.51
CA MET A 457 11.90 11.54 1.64
C MET A 457 12.74 12.54 2.48
N LEU A 458 13.22 13.63 1.87
CA LEU A 458 14.04 14.67 2.51
C LEU A 458 13.24 15.88 3.04
N TRP A 459 11.99 16.04 2.61
CA TRP A 459 11.18 17.22 2.91
C TRP A 459 9.77 16.79 3.29
N ARG A 460 9.51 16.77 4.60
CA ARG A 460 8.33 16.16 5.23
C ARG A 460 7.55 17.14 6.11
N VAL A 461 7.71 18.44 5.85
CA VAL A 461 7.11 19.54 6.63
C VAL A 461 5.57 19.49 6.69
N ILE A 462 4.93 18.80 5.73
CA ILE A 462 3.48 18.69 5.67
C ILE A 462 2.90 17.62 6.60
N GLU A 463 3.70 16.65 7.04
CA GLU A 463 3.23 15.49 7.80
C GLU A 463 2.58 15.88 9.15
N PRO A 464 3.14 16.83 9.93
CA PRO A 464 2.60 17.12 11.26
C PRO A 464 1.24 17.83 11.26
N GLU A 465 0.98 18.72 10.28
CA GLU A 465 -0.15 19.65 10.35
C GLU A 465 -1.01 19.69 9.06
N VAL A 466 -0.37 19.77 7.89
CA VAL A 466 -1.08 19.93 6.61
C VAL A 466 -1.82 18.66 6.22
N VAL A 467 -1.18 17.49 6.35
CA VAL A 467 -1.81 16.20 6.01
C VAL A 467 -3.02 15.94 6.92
N PRO A 468 -2.92 15.99 8.27
CA PRO A 468 -4.08 15.82 9.14
C PRO A 468 -5.22 16.80 8.86
N THR A 469 -4.89 18.06 8.60
CA THR A 469 -5.90 19.08 8.27
C THR A 469 -6.56 18.79 6.93
N SER A 470 -5.80 18.38 5.92
CA SER A 470 -6.32 18.02 4.61
C SER A 470 -7.26 16.82 4.68
N GLU A 471 -6.89 15.77 5.41
CA GLU A 471 -7.76 14.60 5.64
C GLU A 471 -9.08 15.00 6.29
N LYS A 472 -9.02 15.83 7.34
CA LYS A 472 -10.20 16.36 8.03
C LYS A 472 -11.11 17.15 7.10
N GLU A 473 -10.55 18.07 6.33
CA GLU A 473 -11.30 18.97 5.44
C GLU A 473 -11.68 18.29 4.11
N GLY A 474 -11.15 17.09 3.83
CA GLY A 474 -11.48 16.30 2.63
C GLY A 474 -10.62 16.64 1.40
N LEU A 475 -9.42 17.17 1.59
CA LEU A 475 -8.43 17.41 0.54
C LEU A 475 -7.43 16.25 0.46
N SER A 476 -6.88 16.01 -0.73
CA SER A 476 -5.73 15.14 -0.95
C SER A 476 -4.50 15.94 -1.40
N GLN A 477 -3.31 15.39 -1.19
CA GLN A 477 -2.07 15.99 -1.67
C GLN A 477 -1.78 15.59 -3.12
N ILE A 478 -1.40 16.56 -3.95
CA ILE A 478 -0.76 16.33 -5.24
C ILE A 478 0.69 16.81 -5.06
N VAL A 479 1.64 15.91 -4.84
CA VAL A 479 2.97 16.33 -4.35
C VAL A 479 3.91 16.69 -5.49
N TRP A 480 4.61 17.82 -5.37
CA TRP A 480 5.67 18.20 -6.31
C TRP A 480 7.07 17.95 -5.73
N SER A 481 8.04 17.81 -6.64
CA SER A 481 9.42 17.44 -6.33
C SER A 481 9.58 16.17 -5.45
N PRO A 482 8.91 15.04 -5.77
CA PRO A 482 9.11 13.77 -5.05
C PRO A 482 10.55 13.26 -5.13
N LEU A 483 11.30 13.68 -6.16
CA LEU A 483 12.72 13.36 -6.36
C LEU A 483 13.69 14.36 -5.70
N ALA A 484 13.21 15.31 -4.89
CA ALA A 484 14.00 16.43 -4.36
C ALA A 484 14.84 17.11 -5.46
N GLN A 485 14.18 17.52 -6.54
CA GLN A 485 14.78 18.13 -7.73
C GLN A 485 15.87 17.27 -8.41
N GLY A 486 15.82 15.95 -8.20
CA GLY A 486 16.76 14.98 -8.76
C GLY A 486 17.83 14.52 -7.76
N VAL A 487 17.88 15.06 -6.54
CA VAL A 487 18.82 14.63 -5.51
C VAL A 487 18.59 13.17 -5.12
N LEU A 488 17.33 12.78 -4.95
CA LEU A 488 16.94 11.41 -4.62
C LEU A 488 17.13 10.40 -5.76
N THR A 489 17.65 10.82 -6.92
CA THR A 489 18.08 9.87 -7.97
C THR A 489 19.47 9.29 -7.69
N GLY A 490 20.19 9.82 -6.70
CA GLY A 490 21.54 9.39 -6.34
C GLY A 490 22.63 9.80 -7.33
N LYS A 491 22.31 10.64 -8.33
CA LYS A 491 23.25 11.08 -9.37
C LYS A 491 24.26 12.16 -8.93
N TYR A 492 24.01 12.81 -7.78
CA TYR A 492 24.94 13.76 -7.19
C TYR A 492 25.72 13.04 -6.09
N LEU A 493 27.05 13.03 -6.22
CA LEU A 493 27.95 12.32 -5.33
C LEU A 493 28.58 13.29 -4.31
N PRO A 494 28.79 12.88 -3.05
CA PRO A 494 29.50 13.69 -2.06
C PRO A 494 30.92 14.05 -2.53
N GLY A 495 31.33 15.30 -2.34
CA GLY A 495 32.65 15.78 -2.72
C GLY A 495 32.88 15.98 -4.23
N GLU A 496 31.89 15.69 -5.08
CA GLU A 496 31.98 15.86 -6.53
C GLU A 496 31.17 17.07 -7.04
N GLN A 497 31.60 17.63 -8.17
CA GLN A 497 30.80 18.66 -8.83
C GLN A 497 29.56 18.04 -9.48
N PRO A 498 28.39 18.70 -9.41
CA PRO A 498 27.20 18.24 -10.14
C PRO A 498 27.48 18.04 -11.63
N PRO A 499 26.98 16.97 -12.27
CA PRO A 499 27.18 16.74 -13.70
C PRO A 499 26.71 17.94 -14.54
N ALA A 500 27.45 18.31 -15.57
CA ALA A 500 27.18 19.52 -16.36
C ALA A 500 25.83 19.49 -17.10
N ASP A 501 25.37 18.30 -17.48
CA ASP A 501 24.08 18.04 -18.13
C ASP A 501 22.92 17.83 -17.13
N SER A 502 23.20 17.97 -15.84
CA SER A 502 22.21 17.85 -14.77
C SER A 502 21.66 19.21 -14.35
N ARG A 503 20.47 19.19 -13.72
CA ARG A 503 19.86 20.40 -13.15
C ARG A 503 20.79 21.14 -12.19
N GLY A 504 21.57 20.42 -11.38
CA GLY A 504 22.54 21.01 -10.44
C GLY A 504 23.75 21.65 -11.12
N GLY A 505 24.07 21.28 -12.37
CA GLY A 505 25.15 21.87 -13.17
C GLY A 505 24.76 23.17 -13.90
N HIS A 506 23.47 23.48 -14.01
CA HIS A 506 22.98 24.71 -14.65
C HIS A 506 22.91 25.88 -13.66
N ALA A 507 23.42 27.06 -14.07
CA ALA A 507 23.57 28.23 -13.19
C ALA A 507 22.26 28.75 -12.56
N GLU A 508 21.15 28.80 -13.32
CA GLU A 508 19.86 29.28 -12.81
C GLU A 508 19.13 28.23 -11.98
N ALA A 509 18.99 27.00 -12.49
CA ALA A 509 18.27 25.92 -11.81
C ALA A 509 19.00 25.39 -10.56
N GLY A 510 20.34 25.37 -10.58
CA GLY A 510 21.17 24.91 -9.45
C GLY A 510 21.02 25.76 -8.19
N THR A 511 20.59 27.03 -8.32
CA THR A 511 20.38 27.91 -7.17
C THR A 511 19.26 27.41 -6.25
N SER A 512 18.18 26.89 -6.83
CA SER A 512 17.06 26.27 -6.09
C SER A 512 17.40 24.90 -5.46
N MET A 513 18.52 24.29 -5.87
CA MET A 513 19.00 23.00 -5.37
C MET A 513 20.05 23.12 -4.27
N ARG A 514 20.62 24.32 -4.04
CA ARG A 514 21.76 24.51 -3.11
C ARG A 514 21.52 23.93 -1.72
N GLY A 515 20.29 24.03 -1.20
CA GLY A 515 19.92 23.46 0.09
C GLY A 515 19.98 21.93 0.14
N PHE A 516 19.74 21.24 -0.98
CA PHE A 516 19.77 19.78 -1.09
C PHE A 516 21.14 19.22 -1.51
N LEU A 517 22.05 20.06 -2.02
CA LEU A 517 23.39 19.65 -2.46
C LEU A 517 24.44 19.69 -1.33
N ARG A 518 24.00 19.74 -0.07
CA ARG A 518 24.90 19.65 1.09
C ARG A 518 25.50 18.25 1.18
N GLU A 519 26.76 18.18 1.61
CA GLU A 519 27.53 16.94 1.66
C GLU A 519 26.90 15.87 2.56
N ASP A 520 26.32 16.26 3.69
CA ASP A 520 25.63 15.35 4.61
C ASP A 520 24.36 14.75 3.99
N ILE A 521 23.55 15.56 3.28
CA ILE A 521 22.38 15.09 2.52
C ILE A 521 22.83 14.13 1.42
N LEU A 522 23.83 14.50 0.60
CA LEU A 522 24.31 13.66 -0.49
C LEU A 522 24.84 12.31 0.04
N THR A 523 25.53 12.33 1.18
CA THR A 523 26.06 11.12 1.83
C THR A 523 24.91 10.21 2.30
N ALA A 524 23.92 10.78 3.01
CA ALA A 524 22.74 10.04 3.45
C ALA A 524 21.95 9.44 2.27
N VAL A 525 21.81 10.21 1.17
CA VAL A 525 21.13 9.73 -0.04
C VAL A 525 21.86 8.56 -0.68
N GLN A 526 23.20 8.50 -0.67
CA GLN A 526 23.91 7.31 -1.17
C GLN A 526 23.61 6.06 -0.32
N GLY A 527 23.35 6.24 0.98
CA GLY A 527 22.91 5.17 1.88
C GLY A 527 21.57 4.53 1.49
N LEU A 528 20.74 5.19 0.66
CA LEU A 528 19.48 4.63 0.16
C LEU A 528 19.69 3.64 -0.99
N ARG A 529 20.84 3.67 -1.67
CA ARG A 529 21.10 2.83 -2.85
C ARG A 529 20.97 1.33 -2.55
N PRO A 530 21.54 0.78 -1.46
CA PRO A 530 21.32 -0.61 -1.09
C PRO A 530 19.85 -0.95 -0.86
N ILE A 531 19.04 -0.01 -0.34
CA ILE A 531 17.59 -0.23 -0.13
C ILE A 531 16.87 -0.30 -1.48
N ALA A 532 17.20 0.59 -2.42
CA ALA A 532 16.63 0.58 -3.77
C ALA A 532 17.02 -0.69 -4.55
N ASP A 533 18.30 -1.06 -4.50
CA ASP A 533 18.85 -2.25 -5.14
C ASP A 533 18.22 -3.53 -4.56
N ASP A 534 18.07 -3.61 -3.23
CA ASP A 534 17.36 -4.69 -2.55
C ASP A 534 15.94 -4.85 -3.11
N LEU A 535 15.24 -3.75 -3.41
CA LEU A 535 13.88 -3.72 -3.93
C LEU A 535 13.77 -3.94 -5.44
N GLY A 536 14.90 -4.00 -6.18
CA GLY A 536 14.89 -4.02 -7.63
C GLY A 536 14.33 -2.73 -8.25
N LEU A 537 14.45 -1.61 -7.52
CA LEU A 537 13.99 -0.29 -7.93
C LEU A 537 15.16 0.61 -8.27
N SER A 538 14.99 1.50 -9.25
CA SER A 538 15.87 2.65 -9.36
C SER A 538 15.67 3.58 -8.16
N MET A 539 16.70 4.36 -7.81
CA MET A 539 16.59 5.39 -6.75
C MET A 539 15.42 6.35 -6.99
N ALA A 540 15.16 6.70 -8.25
CA ALA A 540 14.01 7.52 -8.63
C ALA A 540 12.69 6.81 -8.35
N GLN A 541 12.58 5.52 -8.70
CA GLN A 541 11.39 4.72 -8.40
C GLN A 541 11.16 4.57 -6.90
N LEU A 542 12.20 4.33 -6.11
CA LEU A 542 12.10 4.26 -4.65
C LEU A 542 11.52 5.56 -4.08
N ALA A 543 12.03 6.72 -4.53
CA ALA A 543 11.58 8.01 -4.05
C ALA A 543 10.12 8.32 -4.42
N ILE A 544 9.69 7.97 -5.64
CA ILE A 544 8.30 8.13 -6.08
C ILE A 544 7.39 7.16 -5.31
N ALA A 545 7.79 5.88 -5.19
CA ALA A 545 7.02 4.89 -4.43
C ALA A 545 6.87 5.32 -2.96
N TRP A 546 7.92 5.89 -2.37
CA TRP A 546 7.90 6.36 -0.98
C TRP A 546 6.84 7.43 -0.73
N VAL A 547 6.77 8.48 -1.56
CA VAL A 547 5.74 9.52 -1.37
C VAL A 547 4.32 8.96 -1.55
N LEU A 548 4.16 7.94 -2.40
CA LEU A 548 2.87 7.28 -2.65
C LEU A 548 2.42 6.36 -1.51
N GLN A 549 3.26 6.09 -0.50
CA GLN A 549 2.86 5.34 0.69
C GLN A 549 2.00 6.17 1.65
N ASN A 550 2.08 7.51 1.59
CA ASN A 550 1.21 8.37 2.37
C ASN A 550 -0.22 8.29 1.80
N PRO A 551 -1.22 7.84 2.58
CA PRO A 551 -2.58 7.61 2.09
C PRO A 551 -3.31 8.88 1.66
N ASN A 552 -2.89 10.06 2.15
CA ASN A 552 -3.47 11.33 1.73
C ASN A 552 -2.87 11.85 0.41
N VAL A 553 -1.80 11.22 -0.12
CA VAL A 553 -1.22 11.56 -1.43
C VAL A 553 -2.07 10.94 -2.54
N GLY A 554 -2.75 11.80 -3.29
CA GLY A 554 -3.53 11.44 -4.47
C GLY A 554 -2.66 11.26 -5.71
N ALA A 555 -1.60 12.05 -5.88
CA ALA A 555 -0.63 11.85 -6.96
C ALA A 555 0.76 12.40 -6.64
N ALA A 556 1.79 11.78 -7.23
CA ALA A 556 3.16 12.29 -7.29
C ALA A 556 3.45 12.90 -8.67
N ILE A 557 3.79 14.20 -8.70
CA ILE A 557 4.13 14.89 -9.94
C ILE A 557 5.57 14.57 -10.34
N ILE A 558 5.74 13.91 -11.48
CA ILE A 558 7.04 13.68 -12.09
C ILE A 558 7.26 14.66 -13.24
N GLY A 559 8.53 15.03 -13.46
CA GLY A 559 8.95 15.71 -14.68
C GLY A 559 9.91 14.81 -15.46
N ALA A 560 9.90 14.93 -16.79
CA ALA A 560 10.83 14.20 -17.65
C ALA A 560 11.26 15.06 -18.85
N THR A 561 12.55 15.05 -19.15
CA THR A 561 13.14 15.68 -20.34
C THR A 561 13.24 14.73 -21.54
N ARG A 562 13.00 13.43 -21.32
CA ARG A 562 13.00 12.39 -22.34
C ARG A 562 12.00 11.27 -22.01
N PRO A 563 11.40 10.59 -23.01
CA PRO A 563 10.40 9.54 -22.80
C PRO A 563 10.82 8.41 -21.86
N GLU A 564 12.10 8.03 -21.88
CA GLU A 564 12.61 6.91 -21.09
C GLU A 564 12.49 7.17 -19.59
N GLN A 565 12.58 8.43 -19.17
CA GLN A 565 12.38 8.80 -17.76
C GLN A 565 10.92 8.61 -17.34
N VAL A 566 9.97 8.85 -18.24
CA VAL A 566 8.54 8.58 -17.96
C VAL A 566 8.33 7.08 -17.77
N HIS A 567 8.85 6.27 -18.70
CA HIS A 567 8.76 4.81 -18.62
C HIS A 567 9.52 4.21 -17.44
N ASP A 568 10.58 4.86 -16.94
CA ASP A 568 11.25 4.41 -15.73
C ASP A 568 10.47 4.80 -14.48
N ASN A 569 10.05 6.06 -14.36
CA ASN A 569 9.34 6.58 -13.20
C ASN A 569 7.99 5.87 -12.99
N VAL A 570 7.28 5.52 -14.07
CA VAL A 570 5.97 4.88 -13.98
C VAL A 570 6.00 3.51 -13.31
N LYS A 571 7.16 2.84 -13.29
CA LYS A 571 7.34 1.55 -12.60
C LYS A 571 7.28 1.67 -11.07
N ALA A 572 7.28 2.90 -10.54
CA ALA A 572 7.01 3.16 -9.14
C ALA A 572 5.51 3.04 -8.79
N ALA A 573 4.62 3.10 -9.79
CA ALA A 573 3.19 2.95 -9.57
C ALA A 573 2.86 1.54 -9.04
N GLY A 574 1.94 1.46 -8.09
CA GLY A 574 1.49 0.23 -7.43
C GLY A 574 2.53 -0.40 -6.50
N VAL A 575 3.73 0.17 -6.38
CA VAL A 575 4.77 -0.34 -5.49
C VAL A 575 4.36 -0.06 -4.05
N ARG A 576 4.23 -1.13 -3.26
CA ARG A 576 4.02 -1.06 -1.81
C ARG A 576 5.36 -1.26 -1.10
N LEU A 577 5.75 -0.30 -0.27
CA LEU A 577 6.92 -0.41 0.58
C LEU A 577 6.47 -0.91 1.96
N GLU A 578 7.08 -2.00 2.43
CA GLU A 578 6.80 -2.53 3.77
C GLU A 578 7.30 -1.57 4.86
N ASP A 579 6.70 -1.64 6.04
CA ASP A 579 7.06 -0.79 7.20
C ASP A 579 8.54 -0.88 7.55
N GLY A 580 9.14 -2.07 7.45
CA GLY A 580 10.57 -2.25 7.68
C GLY A 580 11.47 -1.57 6.63
N VAL A 581 10.99 -1.37 5.40
CA VAL A 581 11.69 -0.57 4.39
C VAL A 581 11.58 0.91 4.74
N LEU A 582 10.39 1.37 5.11
CA LEU A 582 10.16 2.76 5.52
C LEU A 582 11.04 3.14 6.73
N GLN A 583 11.12 2.24 7.72
CA GLN A 583 12.02 2.42 8.86
C GLN A 583 13.50 2.49 8.44
N ARG A 584 13.97 1.59 7.57
CA ARG A 584 15.35 1.64 7.06
C ARG A 584 15.66 2.95 6.32
N ILE A 585 14.69 3.47 5.55
CA ILE A 585 14.82 4.77 4.87
C ILE A 585 14.98 5.89 5.91
N ASP A 586 14.17 5.87 6.96
CA ASP A 586 14.24 6.86 8.04
C ASP A 586 15.55 6.79 8.83
N GLU A 587 16.04 5.59 9.11
CA GLU A 587 17.34 5.36 9.77
C GLU A 587 18.51 5.87 8.91
N VAL A 588 18.47 5.62 7.60
CA VAL A 588 19.52 6.08 6.66
C VAL A 588 19.54 7.59 6.52
N LEU A 589 18.37 8.22 6.44
CA LEU A 589 18.28 9.68 6.25
C LEU A 589 18.45 10.44 7.57
N GLY A 590 18.04 9.86 8.70
CA GLY A 590 18.22 10.43 10.03
C GLY A 590 17.79 11.90 10.13
N ASP A 591 18.73 12.72 10.63
CA ASP A 591 18.51 14.13 10.94
C ASP A 591 18.56 15.06 9.71
N VAL A 592 18.88 14.55 8.52
CA VAL A 592 18.91 15.39 7.31
C VAL A 592 17.51 15.69 6.76
N VAL A 593 16.49 14.98 7.25
CA VAL A 593 15.09 15.14 6.83
C VAL A 593 14.47 16.35 7.53
N GLU A 594 13.95 17.27 6.73
CA GLU A 594 13.25 18.45 7.23
C GLU A 594 11.81 18.11 7.62
N ARG A 595 11.42 18.42 8.87
CA ARG A 595 10.09 18.13 9.43
C ARG A 595 9.41 19.35 10.07
N ASP A 596 10.05 20.51 10.08
CA ASP A 596 9.50 21.72 10.69
C ASP A 596 8.27 22.23 9.91
N PRO A 597 7.04 22.13 10.47
CA PRO A 597 5.82 22.51 9.77
C PRO A 597 5.76 24.02 9.46
N THR A 598 6.52 24.85 10.16
CA THR A 598 6.59 26.30 9.91
C THR A 598 7.22 26.64 8.55
N LYS A 599 7.84 25.66 7.89
CA LYS A 599 8.46 25.82 6.56
C LYS A 599 7.52 25.54 5.40
N THR A 600 6.27 25.10 5.65
CA THR A 600 5.25 24.86 4.63
C THR A 600 4.98 26.08 3.73
N ALA A 601 5.09 27.30 4.26
CA ALA A 601 4.78 28.53 3.51
C ALA A 601 6.04 29.28 2.99
N ARG A 602 7.23 28.68 3.04
CA ARG A 602 8.50 29.35 2.65
C ARG A 602 8.96 29.07 1.21
N GLY A 603 8.14 28.38 0.41
CA GLY A 603 8.46 27.95 -0.95
C GLY A 603 8.02 28.90 -2.06
#